data_AF-A0A965PC80-F1
#
_entry.id   AF-A0A965PC80-F1
#
_cell.length_a   1.000
_cell.length_b   1.000
_cell.length_c   1.000
_cell.angle_alpha   90.00
_cell.angle_beta   90.00
_cell.angle_gamma   90.00
#
_symmetry.space_group_name_H-M   'P 1'
#
loop_
_entity.id
_entity.type
_entity.pdbx_description
1 polymer ?
#
loop_
_entity_poly.entity_id
_entity_poly.type
_entity_poly.pdbx_seq_one_letter_code
_entity_poly.pdbx_strand_id
1 'polypeptide(L)'
;MTLLSLLLLAQAIVQAPAVSPASPAFPPADTTKLSLVLVQTVSETDPQPLCPQPNCTSMFLGRYKDAVVLAGPALPAEFTARIEMGSPWNKPYRLALIVEQRDGQEPLVRAETGFNVRTGEGCFEFKQTGPLNWHPTGEGFYWQRQVLCLKDPTFTPVMLRP
;
A
#
# COMPACT_ATOMS: atom_id res chain seq x y z
N MET A 1 -62.18 -22.45 -10.63
CA MET A 1 -62.17 -21.07 -11.14
C MET A 1 -60.91 -20.40 -10.59
N THR A 2 -59.77 -20.61 -11.27
CA THR A 2 -59.05 -19.61 -12.09
C THR A 2 -58.50 -18.45 -11.25
N LEU A 3 -57.25 -18.59 -10.77
CA LEU A 3 -56.03 -18.01 -11.38
C LEU A 3 -56.11 -16.49 -11.53
N LEU A 4 -55.75 -15.76 -10.47
CA LEU A 4 -55.46 -14.33 -10.57
C LEU A 4 -54.48 -13.93 -9.46
N SER A 5 -53.19 -13.89 -9.78
CA SER A 5 -52.23 -12.93 -9.21
C SER A 5 -50.98 -12.98 -10.08
N LEU A 6 -51.06 -12.13 -11.11
CA LEU A 6 -50.04 -11.83 -12.08
C LEU A 6 -48.73 -11.40 -11.42
N LEU A 7 -47.64 -12.00 -11.90
CA LEU A 7 -46.37 -11.37 -12.25
C LEU A 7 -45.91 -10.16 -11.41
N LEU A 8 -45.27 -10.40 -10.27
CA LEU A 8 -44.13 -9.56 -9.87
C LEU A 8 -42.91 -10.02 -10.69
N LEU A 9 -42.82 -9.52 -11.93
CA LEU A 9 -41.63 -9.62 -12.76
C LEU A 9 -40.49 -8.81 -12.12
N ALA A 10 -39.62 -9.54 -11.43
CA ALA A 10 -38.17 -9.40 -11.42
C ALA A 10 -37.60 -8.12 -12.08
N GLN A 11 -37.34 -7.10 -11.26
CA GLN A 11 -36.17 -6.26 -11.49
C GLN A 11 -35.04 -6.82 -10.63
N ALA A 12 -34.50 -7.97 -11.06
CA ALA A 12 -33.16 -8.34 -10.65
C ALA A 12 -32.22 -7.31 -11.27
N ILE A 13 -31.93 -6.25 -10.51
CA ILE A 13 -30.75 -5.44 -10.77
C ILE A 13 -29.60 -6.44 -10.64
N VAL A 14 -29.11 -6.91 -11.78
CA VAL A 14 -27.84 -7.61 -11.84
C VAL A 14 -26.82 -6.56 -11.41
N GLN A 15 -26.57 -6.47 -10.10
CA GLN A 15 -25.32 -5.94 -9.60
C GLN A 15 -24.26 -6.92 -10.09
N ALA A 16 -23.86 -6.78 -11.36
CA ALA A 16 -22.61 -7.34 -11.81
C ALA A 16 -21.59 -6.76 -10.84
N PRO A 17 -20.86 -7.58 -10.06
CA PRO A 17 -19.73 -7.05 -9.33
C PRO A 17 -18.90 -6.30 -10.35
N ALA A 18 -18.53 -5.06 -10.04
CA ALA A 18 -17.56 -4.33 -10.84
C ALA A 18 -16.26 -5.15 -10.78
N VAL A 19 -16.12 -6.11 -11.68
CA VAL A 19 -14.88 -6.84 -11.89
C VAL A 19 -13.98 -5.82 -12.56
N SER A 20 -13.23 -5.09 -11.73
CA SER A 20 -12.11 -4.31 -12.21
C SER A 20 -11.27 -5.26 -13.08
N PRO A 21 -10.97 -4.91 -14.33
CA PRO A 21 -10.01 -5.69 -15.10
C PRO A 21 -8.74 -5.78 -14.25
N ALA A 22 -8.18 -7.00 -14.13
CA ALA A 22 -6.95 -7.21 -13.40
C ALA A 22 -5.91 -6.23 -13.96
N SER A 23 -5.44 -5.29 -13.13
CA SER A 23 -4.27 -4.47 -13.45
C SER A 23 -3.19 -5.41 -13.99
N PRO A 24 -2.42 -5.02 -15.02
CA PRO A 24 -1.33 -5.85 -15.50
C PRO A 24 -0.46 -6.21 -14.30
N ALA A 25 -0.43 -7.51 -13.96
CA ALA A 25 0.31 -7.98 -12.81
C ALA A 25 1.76 -7.52 -12.98
N PHE A 26 2.26 -6.71 -12.04
CA PHE A 26 3.65 -6.29 -12.08
C PHE A 26 4.55 -7.53 -12.17
N PRO A 27 5.67 -7.46 -12.90
CA PRO A 27 6.61 -8.58 -12.91
C PRO A 27 6.99 -8.94 -11.47
N PRO A 28 7.28 -10.23 -11.20
CA PRO A 28 7.75 -10.66 -9.89
C PRO A 28 8.90 -9.76 -9.39
N ALA A 29 8.91 -9.47 -8.09
CA ALA A 29 9.94 -8.63 -7.51
C ALA A 29 11.30 -9.32 -7.48
N ASP A 30 12.37 -8.56 -7.75
CA ASP A 30 13.73 -8.98 -7.43
C ASP A 30 13.96 -8.84 -5.93
N THR A 31 13.98 -9.97 -5.24
CA THR A 31 14.04 -10.03 -3.78
C THR A 31 15.32 -9.42 -3.20
N THR A 32 16.39 -9.36 -4.00
CA THR A 32 17.68 -8.75 -3.58
C THR A 32 17.66 -7.23 -3.61
N LYS A 33 16.65 -6.63 -4.27
CA LYS A 33 16.50 -5.18 -4.44
C LYS A 33 15.38 -4.58 -3.59
N LEU A 34 14.77 -5.39 -2.72
CA LEU A 34 13.70 -4.97 -1.82
C LEU A 34 14.26 -4.37 -0.54
N SER A 35 13.78 -3.19 -0.20
CA SER A 35 14.13 -2.44 1.02
C SER A 35 12.86 -2.14 1.82
N LEU A 36 12.90 -2.33 3.13
CA LEU A 36 11.89 -1.81 4.05
C LEU A 36 12.31 -0.44 4.53
N VAL A 37 11.46 0.56 4.33
CA VAL A 37 11.77 1.95 4.69
C VAL A 37 10.63 2.61 5.43
N LEU A 38 10.97 3.46 6.40
CA LEU A 38 10.06 4.47 6.95
C LEU A 38 10.29 5.77 6.20
N VAL A 39 9.22 6.47 5.85
CA VAL A 39 9.30 7.73 5.10
C VAL A 39 8.22 8.72 5.52
N GLN A 40 8.43 9.97 5.14
CA GLN A 40 7.41 11.00 5.09
C GLN A 40 7.05 11.30 3.63
N THR A 41 5.76 11.25 3.28
CA THR A 41 5.29 11.68 1.95
C THR A 41 5.43 13.18 1.79
N VAL A 42 5.78 13.60 0.57
CA VAL A 42 5.91 15.01 0.19
C VAL A 42 4.85 15.40 -0.83
N SER A 43 4.82 14.70 -1.96
CA SER A 43 3.94 14.99 -3.09
C SER A 43 3.93 13.83 -4.08
N GLU A 44 2.99 13.86 -5.02
CA GLU A 44 2.80 12.86 -6.05
C GLU A 44 2.46 13.55 -7.37
N THR A 45 3.07 13.06 -8.46
CA THR A 45 2.89 13.63 -9.81
C THR A 45 2.71 12.52 -10.84
N ASP A 46 2.48 12.92 -12.09
CA ASP A 46 2.59 12.06 -13.27
C ASP A 46 1.77 10.75 -13.19
N PRO A 47 0.45 10.80 -12.91
CA PRO A 47 -0.38 9.61 -12.87
C PRO A 47 -0.41 8.90 -14.21
N GLN A 48 -0.08 7.60 -14.20
CA GLN A 48 -0.25 6.69 -15.32
C GLN A 48 -1.42 5.75 -15.02
N PRO A 49 -2.53 5.81 -15.78
CA PRO A 49 -3.71 4.99 -15.48
C PRO A 49 -3.38 3.51 -15.63
N LEU A 50 -3.71 2.70 -14.61
CA LEU A 50 -3.63 1.23 -14.71
C LEU A 50 -4.89 0.64 -15.36
N CYS A 51 -6.00 1.36 -15.32
CA CYS A 51 -7.22 0.98 -16.03
C CYS A 51 -7.99 2.21 -16.54
N PRO A 52 -8.89 2.05 -17.53
CA PRO A 52 -9.50 3.16 -18.26
C PRO A 52 -10.65 3.85 -17.53
N GLN A 53 -10.99 3.43 -16.30
CA GLN A 53 -12.15 3.90 -15.55
C GLN A 53 -11.79 5.11 -14.65
N PRO A 54 -12.69 6.09 -14.48
CA PRO A 54 -12.50 7.16 -13.50
C PRO A 54 -12.44 6.58 -12.07
N ASN A 55 -11.53 7.10 -11.24
CA ASN A 55 -11.25 6.63 -9.87
C ASN A 55 -10.65 5.20 -9.77
N CYS A 56 -10.09 4.69 -10.87
CA CYS A 56 -9.28 3.47 -10.84
C CYS A 56 -7.89 3.74 -10.25
N THR A 57 -7.23 2.68 -9.75
CA THR A 57 -5.83 2.79 -9.36
C THR A 57 -4.97 3.28 -10.51
N SER A 58 -4.00 4.13 -10.18
CA SER A 58 -3.02 4.66 -11.13
C SER A 58 -1.63 4.59 -10.50
N MET A 59 -0.61 4.58 -11.35
CA MET A 59 0.77 4.69 -10.92
C MET A 59 1.17 6.15 -10.86
N PHE A 60 1.42 6.64 -9.67
CA PHE A 60 1.93 8.00 -9.46
C PHE A 60 3.43 7.95 -9.21
N LEU A 61 4.13 9.04 -9.54
CA LEU A 61 5.49 9.28 -9.09
C LEU A 61 5.42 9.95 -7.71
N GLY A 62 5.58 9.16 -6.65
CA GLY A 62 5.62 9.67 -5.29
C GLY A 62 7.00 10.22 -4.93
N ARG A 63 7.03 11.33 -4.19
CA ARG A 63 8.23 11.90 -3.57
C ARG A 63 8.19 11.70 -2.07
N TYR A 64 9.32 11.23 -1.54
CA TYR A 64 9.50 10.88 -0.14
C TYR A 64 10.72 11.57 0.43
N LYS A 65 10.68 11.84 1.73
CA LYS A 65 11.81 12.38 2.51
C LYS A 65 11.93 11.68 3.86
N ASP A 66 12.99 12.02 4.58
CA ASP A 66 13.30 11.49 5.91
C ASP A 66 13.35 9.95 5.91
N ALA A 67 13.85 9.36 4.82
CA ALA A 67 13.85 7.93 4.63
C ALA A 67 14.81 7.24 5.60
N VAL A 68 14.29 6.28 6.34
CA VAL A 68 15.07 5.41 7.23
C VAL A 68 14.93 3.99 6.74
N VAL A 69 16.03 3.40 6.25
CA VAL A 69 16.07 2.01 5.82
C VAL A 69 16.18 1.11 7.04
N LEU A 70 15.21 0.22 7.19
CA LEU A 70 15.10 -0.72 8.29
C LEU A 70 15.67 -2.10 7.94
N ALA A 71 15.57 -2.49 6.66
CA ALA A 71 16.15 -3.71 6.13
C ALA A 71 16.31 -3.62 4.61
N GLY A 72 17.24 -4.40 4.06
CA GLY A 72 17.52 -4.44 2.62
C GLY A 72 18.55 -3.40 2.15
N PRO A 73 18.68 -3.19 0.82
CA PRO A 73 19.62 -2.23 0.24
C PRO A 73 19.36 -0.79 0.69
N ALA A 74 20.42 0.03 0.70
CA ALA A 74 20.30 1.44 1.07
C ALA A 74 19.50 2.24 0.03
N LEU A 75 18.69 3.20 0.50
CA LEU A 75 18.01 4.21 -0.30
C LEU A 75 18.46 5.60 0.16
N PRO A 76 18.48 6.60 -0.73
CA PRO A 76 18.73 7.98 -0.34
C PRO A 76 17.66 8.49 0.65
N ALA A 77 18.04 9.42 1.54
CA ALA A 77 17.13 10.02 2.52
C ALA A 77 15.92 10.73 1.87
N GLU A 78 16.11 11.26 0.66
CA GLU A 78 15.05 11.74 -0.23
C GLU A 78 15.09 10.94 -1.53
N PHE A 79 13.95 10.37 -1.92
CA PHE A 79 13.85 9.60 -3.16
C PHE A 79 12.47 9.74 -3.79
N THR A 80 12.37 9.35 -5.05
CA THR A 80 11.10 9.15 -5.75
C THR A 80 10.89 7.68 -6.03
N ALA A 81 9.63 7.25 -6.00
CA ALA A 81 9.25 5.90 -6.39
C ALA A 81 7.87 5.91 -7.02
N ARG A 82 7.68 5.02 -7.99
CA ARG A 82 6.38 4.73 -8.57
C ARG A 82 5.54 3.99 -7.54
N ILE A 83 4.30 4.39 -7.38
CA ILE A 83 3.38 3.82 -6.41
C ILE A 83 1.98 3.67 -7.00
N GLU A 84 1.35 2.52 -6.78
CA GLU A 84 -0.05 2.32 -7.11
C GLU A 84 -0.92 2.95 -6.03
N MET A 85 -1.80 3.86 -6.41
CA MET A 85 -2.77 4.47 -5.50
C MET A 85 -4.09 4.72 -6.22
N GLY A 86 -5.20 4.59 -5.48
CA GLY A 86 -6.54 4.95 -5.96
C GLY A 86 -6.78 6.45 -6.01
N SER A 87 -6.06 7.21 -5.18
CA SER A 87 -6.17 8.67 -5.12
C SER A 87 -4.88 9.32 -4.63
N PRO A 88 -4.60 10.57 -5.04
CA PRO A 88 -3.54 11.41 -4.50
C PRO A 88 -3.60 11.55 -2.97
N TRP A 89 -2.48 11.88 -2.32
CA TRP A 89 -2.44 12.19 -0.89
C TRP A 89 -3.01 13.59 -0.65
N ASN A 90 -3.91 13.72 0.31
CA ASN A 90 -4.48 15.03 0.67
C ASN A 90 -3.68 15.78 1.75
N LYS A 91 -2.61 15.18 2.28
CA LYS A 91 -1.68 15.77 3.26
C LYS A 91 -0.41 14.93 3.35
N PRO A 92 0.65 15.42 4.03
CA PRO A 92 1.81 14.59 4.34
C PRO A 92 1.43 13.43 5.29
N TYR A 93 1.89 12.23 4.97
CA TYR A 93 1.72 10.99 5.73
C TYR A 93 3.06 10.36 6.09
N ARG A 94 3.13 9.77 7.28
CA ARG A 94 4.23 8.88 7.66
C ARG A 94 3.85 7.46 7.25
N LEU A 95 4.68 6.82 6.44
CA LEU A 95 4.40 5.50 5.87
C LEU A 95 5.58 4.56 6.10
N ALA A 96 5.27 3.27 6.21
CA ALA A 96 6.25 2.22 5.97
C ALA A 96 6.04 1.67 4.55
N LEU A 97 7.12 1.50 3.80
CA LEU A 97 7.10 1.04 2.42
C LEU A 97 8.03 -0.16 2.23
N ILE A 98 7.63 -1.08 1.35
CA ILE A 98 8.53 -2.05 0.72
C ILE A 98 8.83 -1.52 -0.68
N VAL A 99 10.08 -1.12 -0.92
CA VAL A 99 10.53 -0.47 -2.16
C VAL A 99 11.49 -1.39 -2.90
N GLU A 100 11.23 -1.61 -4.19
CA GLU A 100 12.13 -2.29 -5.11
C GLU A 100 12.96 -1.27 -5.90
N GLN A 101 14.29 -1.42 -5.86
CA GLN A 101 15.18 -0.70 -6.76
C GLN A 101 15.21 -1.38 -8.13
N ARG A 102 15.14 -0.61 -9.22
CA ARG A 102 15.07 -1.15 -10.59
C ARG A 102 16.15 -0.49 -11.45
N ASP A 103 17.00 -1.30 -12.08
CA ASP A 103 18.12 -0.76 -12.85
C ASP A 103 17.60 0.01 -14.07
N GLY A 104 18.06 1.25 -14.22
CA GLY A 104 17.64 2.14 -15.31
C GLY A 104 16.18 2.59 -15.26
N GLN A 105 15.47 2.34 -14.16
CA GLN A 105 14.06 2.70 -13.97
C GLN A 105 13.84 3.37 -12.61
N GLU A 106 12.74 4.09 -12.46
CA GLU A 106 12.33 4.60 -11.15
C GLU A 106 12.10 3.43 -10.17
N PRO A 107 12.44 3.57 -8.88
CA PRO A 107 12.06 2.59 -7.86
C PRO A 107 10.54 2.34 -7.85
N LEU A 108 10.11 1.19 -7.38
CA LEU A 108 8.70 0.80 -7.31
C LEU A 108 8.31 0.45 -5.87
N VAL A 109 7.28 1.11 -5.35
CA VAL A 109 6.64 0.71 -4.09
C VAL A 109 5.83 -0.56 -4.34
N ARG A 110 6.30 -1.68 -3.78
CA ARG A 110 5.64 -3.00 -3.87
C ARG A 110 4.56 -3.18 -2.83
N ALA A 111 4.69 -2.50 -1.69
CA ALA A 111 3.67 -2.45 -0.65
C ALA A 111 3.84 -1.18 0.18
N GLU A 112 2.73 -0.67 0.70
CA GLU A 112 2.71 0.42 1.66
C GLU A 112 1.79 0.07 2.84
N THR A 113 2.07 0.68 3.99
CA THR A 113 1.17 0.68 5.15
C THR A 113 1.31 1.99 5.91
N GLY A 114 0.17 2.54 6.32
CA GLY A 114 0.11 3.69 7.21
C GLY A 114 0.09 3.26 8.67
N PHE A 115 0.38 4.19 9.58
CA PHE A 115 0.34 3.92 11.00
C PHE A 115 -1.04 4.21 11.60
N ASN A 116 -1.56 3.26 12.37
CA ASN A 116 -2.78 3.42 13.13
C ASN A 116 -2.59 4.53 14.19
N VAL A 117 -3.43 5.56 14.15
CA VAL A 117 -3.32 6.72 15.05
C VAL A 117 -3.56 6.42 16.53
N ARG A 118 -4.11 5.25 16.87
CA ARG A 118 -4.35 4.82 18.25
C ARG A 118 -3.25 3.91 18.78
N THR A 119 -2.68 3.07 17.94
CA THR A 119 -1.69 2.05 18.37
C THR A 119 -0.26 2.36 17.91
N GLY A 120 -0.09 3.30 16.98
CA GLY A 120 1.18 3.60 16.34
C GLY A 120 1.70 2.47 15.46
N GLU A 121 0.84 1.54 15.02
CA GLU A 121 1.25 0.33 14.30
C GLU A 121 0.94 0.43 12.81
N GLY A 122 1.90 0.05 11.97
CA GLY A 122 1.72 -0.20 10.55
C GLY A 122 2.08 -1.64 10.25
N CYS A 123 1.23 -2.35 9.51
CA CYS A 123 1.39 -3.79 9.29
C CYS A 123 1.34 -4.14 7.79
N PHE A 124 2.17 -5.11 7.41
CA PHE A 124 2.20 -5.74 6.10
C PHE A 124 1.70 -7.17 6.17
N GLU A 125 0.76 -7.51 5.28
CA GLU A 125 0.24 -8.86 5.15
C GLU A 125 1.28 -9.83 4.59
N PHE A 126 1.10 -11.13 4.87
CA PHE A 126 1.99 -12.19 4.40
C PHE A 126 2.27 -12.13 2.88
N LYS A 127 1.26 -11.81 2.06
CA LYS A 127 1.42 -11.71 0.59
C LYS A 127 2.42 -10.61 0.17
N GLN A 128 2.54 -9.56 0.98
CA GLN A 128 3.44 -8.43 0.74
C GLN A 128 4.86 -8.74 1.21
N THR A 129 5.00 -9.53 2.28
CA THR A 129 6.29 -9.87 2.88
C THR A 129 6.88 -11.20 2.38
N GLY A 130 6.08 -12.06 1.77
CA GLY A 130 6.51 -13.37 1.26
C GLY A 130 7.70 -13.32 0.28
N PRO A 131 7.82 -12.29 -0.59
CA PRO A 131 8.98 -12.13 -1.46
C PRO A 131 10.26 -11.63 -0.76
N LEU A 132 10.22 -11.28 0.53
CA LEU A 132 11.39 -10.73 1.21
C LEU A 132 12.41 -11.84 1.52
N ASN A 133 13.69 -11.58 1.22
CA ASN A 133 14.79 -12.47 1.58
C ASN A 133 15.43 -12.14 2.94
N TRP A 134 14.97 -11.07 3.59
CA TRP A 134 15.37 -10.64 4.92
C TRP A 134 14.18 -10.64 5.86
N HIS A 135 14.45 -10.82 7.15
CA HIS A 135 13.47 -10.77 8.23
C HIS A 135 13.92 -9.67 9.20
N PRO A 136 13.24 -8.51 9.23
CA PRO A 136 13.64 -7.44 10.13
C PRO A 136 13.43 -7.91 11.57
N THR A 137 14.44 -7.67 12.41
CA THR A 137 14.42 -7.97 13.84
C THR A 137 14.93 -6.75 14.60
N GLY A 138 14.48 -6.58 15.85
CA GLY A 138 14.85 -5.45 16.69
C GLY A 138 13.66 -4.74 17.31
N GLU A 139 13.95 -3.70 18.07
CA GLU A 139 12.93 -2.88 18.73
C GLU A 139 11.99 -2.24 17.69
N GLY A 140 10.69 -2.26 17.98
CA GLY A 140 9.68 -1.72 17.08
C GLY A 140 9.23 -2.66 15.97
N PHE A 141 9.76 -3.89 15.86
CA PHE A 141 9.29 -4.91 14.92
C PHE A 141 8.69 -6.09 15.65
N TYR A 142 7.57 -6.60 15.15
CA TYR A 142 7.04 -7.88 15.63
C TYR A 142 6.24 -8.58 14.55
N TRP A 143 6.20 -9.91 14.65
CA TRP A 143 5.44 -10.77 13.77
C TRP A 143 4.21 -11.29 14.50
N GLN A 144 3.03 -11.05 13.95
CA GLN A 144 1.77 -11.56 14.48
C GLN A 144 1.05 -12.37 13.42
N ARG A 145 0.93 -13.69 13.61
CA ARG A 145 0.23 -14.58 12.66
C ARG A 145 0.68 -14.38 11.20
N GLN A 146 2.00 -14.32 10.96
CA GLN A 146 2.64 -14.09 9.64
C GLN A 146 2.48 -12.68 9.06
N VAL A 147 1.93 -11.74 9.81
CA VAL A 147 1.92 -10.30 9.49
C VAL A 147 3.14 -9.66 10.11
N LEU A 148 3.90 -8.89 9.33
CA LEU A 148 4.98 -8.05 9.86
C LEU A 148 4.36 -6.73 10.31
N CYS A 149 4.51 -6.37 11.57
CA CYS A 149 4.09 -5.09 12.10
C CYS A 149 5.28 -4.28 12.60
N LEU A 150 5.16 -2.97 12.42
CA LEU A 150 6.12 -1.97 12.83
C LEU A 150 5.46 -0.99 13.78
N LYS A 151 6.20 -0.54 14.78
CA LYS A 151 5.85 0.61 15.62
C LYS A 151 6.48 1.86 15.05
N ASP A 152 5.69 2.93 14.92
CA ASP A 152 6.23 4.24 14.61
C ASP A 152 7.07 4.73 15.82
N PRO A 153 8.38 4.96 15.65
CA PRO A 153 9.25 5.38 16.75
C PRO A 153 8.90 6.77 17.29
N THR A 154 8.10 7.55 16.55
CA THR A 154 7.64 8.88 16.95
C THR A 154 6.26 8.88 17.61
N PHE A 155 5.60 7.72 17.67
CA PHE A 155 4.25 7.62 18.21
C PHE A 155 4.24 7.85 19.73
N THR A 156 3.46 8.84 20.15
CA THR A 156 3.12 9.06 21.56
C THR A 156 1.64 8.73 21.74
N PRO A 157 1.25 7.79 22.63
CA PRO A 157 -0.15 7.47 22.86
C PRO A 157 -0.93 8.71 23.29
N VAL A 158 -1.98 9.05 22.54
CA VAL A 158 -2.92 10.07 22.99
C VAL A 158 -3.72 9.45 24.13
N MET A 159 -3.37 9.80 25.37
CA MET A 159 -4.21 9.48 26.52
C MET A 159 -5.50 10.27 26.41
N LEU A 160 -6.54 9.63 25.86
CA LEU A 160 -7.89 10.15 25.95
C LEU A 160 -8.22 10.24 27.45
N ARG A 161 -8.41 11.46 27.94
CA ARG A 161 -8.91 11.66 29.31
C ARG A 161 -10.26 10.94 29.42
N PRO A 162 -10.50 10.20 30.52
CA PRO A 162 -11.72 9.44 30.74
C PRO A 162 -12.97 10.33 30.72
#